data_AF-A0A0D2PDJ4-F1
#
_entry.id   AF-A0A0D2PDJ4-F1
#
_cell.length_a   1.000
_cell.length_b   1.000
_cell.length_c   1.000
_cell.angle_alpha   90.00
_cell.angle_beta   90.00
_cell.angle_gamma   90.00
#
_symmetry.space_group_name_H-M   'P 1'
#
loop_
_entity.id
_entity.type
_entity.pdbx_description
1 polymer ?
#
loop_
_entity_poly.entity_id
_entity_poly.type
_entity_poly.pdbx_seq_one_letter_code
_entity_poly.pdbx_strand_id
1 'polypeptide(L)'
;MTSRESPVHSAHSDSVADLRHSSNMFAAGIGEVLEALTASVNRPNKKPIMVEYTNRVMAVGRGRLSAMNGRSALMYMKSKFGLLNTSAAVFLQATFDEDTVKFVEVDLDSWEELVGNMHRLRVIH
;
A
#
# COMPACT_ATOMS: atom_id res chain seq x y z
N MET A 1 41.33 18.39 9.00
CA MET A 1 40.56 17.28 8.39
C MET A 1 39.14 17.78 8.22
N THR A 2 38.79 18.20 7.00
CA THR A 2 37.48 18.76 6.63
C THR A 2 36.62 17.65 6.04
N SER A 3 35.64 17.17 6.80
CA SER A 3 34.63 16.24 6.30
C SER A 3 33.54 17.05 5.60
N ARG A 4 33.50 16.91 4.28
CA ARG A 4 32.50 17.49 3.37
C ARG A 4 31.39 16.45 3.21
N GLU A 5 30.33 16.56 4.01
CA GLU A 5 29.10 15.81 3.77
C GLU A 5 28.29 16.51 2.67
N SER A 6 27.95 15.77 1.62
CA SER A 6 27.05 16.21 0.55
C SER A 6 25.67 15.62 0.84
N PRO A 7 24.60 16.42 0.96
CA PRO A 7 23.25 15.87 1.07
C PRO A 7 22.73 15.57 -0.34
N VAL A 8 22.68 14.28 -0.69
CA VAL A 8 22.01 13.77 -1.90
C VAL A 8 20.67 13.19 -1.48
N HIS A 9 19.70 14.01 -1.05
CA HIS A 9 18.29 13.60 -0.93
C HIS A 9 17.40 14.86 -0.78
N SER A 10 16.77 15.32 -1.88
CA SER A 10 15.44 16.00 -1.95
C SER A 10 15.21 16.92 -3.17
N ALA A 11 16.12 17.01 -4.16
CA ALA A 11 16.03 18.05 -5.20
C ALA A 11 14.79 17.97 -6.15
N HIS A 12 14.09 16.84 -6.22
CA HIS A 12 13.05 16.62 -7.24
C HIS A 12 11.67 17.21 -6.89
N SER A 13 11.28 17.24 -5.61
CA SER A 13 10.02 17.85 -5.19
C SER A 13 10.05 19.37 -5.32
N ASP A 14 11.20 19.96 -5.01
CA ASP A 14 11.39 21.41 -4.99
C ASP A 14 11.35 21.98 -6.41
N SER A 15 11.87 21.22 -7.39
CA SER A 15 11.90 21.63 -8.81
C SER A 15 10.51 21.76 -9.45
N VAL A 16 9.54 20.91 -9.08
CA VAL A 16 8.17 20.99 -9.62
C VAL A 16 7.38 22.13 -8.96
N ALA A 17 7.62 22.38 -7.68
CA ALA A 17 7.05 23.52 -6.96
C ALA A 17 7.55 24.86 -7.55
N ASP A 18 8.84 24.95 -7.87
CA ASP A 18 9.46 26.13 -8.50
C ASP A 18 8.90 26.41 -9.90
N LEU A 19 8.60 25.36 -10.68
CA LEU A 19 7.97 25.50 -11.99
C LEU A 19 6.54 26.04 -11.86
N ARG A 20 5.74 25.49 -10.95
CA ARG A 20 4.34 25.90 -10.71
C ARG A 20 4.24 27.36 -10.26
N HIS A 21 5.16 27.81 -9.41
CA HIS A 21 5.18 29.18 -8.90
C HIS A 21 5.99 30.15 -9.77
N SER A 22 6.44 29.70 -10.95
CA SER A 22 7.17 30.54 -11.88
C SER A 22 6.31 31.68 -12.41
N SER A 23 6.89 32.88 -12.55
CA SER A 23 6.26 34.02 -13.22
C SER A 23 6.12 33.83 -14.74
N ASN A 24 6.74 32.80 -15.31
CA ASN A 24 6.58 32.41 -16.70
C ASN A 24 5.35 31.50 -16.85
N MET A 25 4.34 31.97 -17.59
CA MET A 25 3.08 31.23 -17.79
C MET A 25 3.27 29.83 -18.40
N PHE A 26 4.29 29.63 -19.24
CA PHE A 26 4.59 28.33 -19.83
C PHE A 26 5.20 27.38 -18.80
N ALA A 27 6.11 27.87 -17.95
CA ALA A 27 6.72 27.09 -16.88
C ALA A 27 5.69 26.71 -15.81
N ALA A 28 4.83 27.65 -15.42
CA ALA A 28 3.70 27.41 -14.51
C ALA A 28 2.75 26.33 -15.06
N GLY A 29 2.39 26.43 -16.35
CA GLY A 29 1.55 25.42 -17.00
C GLY A 29 2.18 24.02 -17.03
N ILE A 30 3.49 23.91 -17.28
CA ILE A 30 4.20 22.63 -17.20
C ILE A 30 4.21 22.10 -15.77
N GLY A 31 4.45 22.95 -14.76
CA GLY A 31 4.42 22.58 -13.35
C GLY A 31 3.06 22.01 -12.92
N GLU A 32 1.96 22.66 -13.32
CA GLU A 32 0.60 22.18 -13.05
C GLU A 32 0.31 20.83 -13.71
N VAL A 33 0.73 20.62 -14.96
CA VAL A 33 0.53 19.34 -15.66
C VAL A 33 1.34 18.22 -15.02
N LEU A 34 2.58 18.50 -14.60
CA LEU A 34 3.42 17.53 -13.90
C LEU A 34 2.88 17.17 -12.52
N GLU A 35 2.35 18.14 -11.78
CA GLU A 35 1.69 17.90 -10.50
C GLU A 35 0.43 17.04 -10.69
N ALA A 36 -0.42 17.39 -11.66
CA ALA A 36 -1.61 16.62 -11.99
C ALA A 36 -1.26 15.18 -12.42
N LEU A 37 -0.19 15.01 -13.20
CA LEU A 37 0.31 13.69 -13.59
C LEU A 37 0.80 12.90 -12.37
N THR A 38 1.61 13.51 -11.51
CA THR A 38 2.14 12.88 -10.30
C THR A 38 1.01 12.45 -9.36
N ALA A 39 0.01 13.32 -9.18
CA ALA A 39 -1.19 13.01 -8.40
C ALA A 39 -2.05 11.90 -9.04
N SER A 40 -2.01 11.74 -10.36
CA SER A 40 -2.72 10.67 -11.06
C SER A 40 -2.01 9.32 -10.94
N VAL A 41 -0.67 9.30 -11.00
CA VAL A 41 0.16 8.09 -10.89
C VAL A 41 0.12 7.54 -9.46
N ASN A 42 0.09 8.42 -8.46
CA ASN A 42 0.08 8.04 -7.05
C ASN A 42 -1.33 7.80 -6.47
N ARG A 43 -2.35 7.53 -7.30
CA ARG A 43 -3.70 7.29 -6.76
C ARG A 43 -3.68 6.01 -5.92
N PRO A 44 -3.97 6.08 -4.60
CA PRO A 44 -4.04 4.89 -3.78
C PRO A 44 -5.15 3.98 -4.29
N ASN A 45 -4.88 2.68 -4.37
CA ASN A 45 -5.84 1.70 -4.84
C ASN A 45 -7.08 1.72 -3.93
N LYS A 46 -8.22 2.24 -4.41
CA LYS A 46 -9.46 2.32 -3.62
C LYS A 46 -10.29 1.03 -3.67
N LYS A 47 -9.88 0.04 -4.47
CA LYS A 47 -10.61 -1.24 -4.58
C LYS A 47 -10.53 -1.99 -3.23
N PRO A 48 -11.62 -2.65 -2.80
CA PRO A 48 -11.59 -3.51 -1.62
C PRO A 48 -10.61 -4.68 -1.83
N ILE A 49 -10.10 -5.21 -0.72
CA ILE A 49 -9.27 -6.42 -0.74
C ILE A 49 -10.19 -7.63 -0.63
N MET A 50 -10.11 -8.54 -1.60
CA MET A 50 -10.85 -9.80 -1.55
C MET A 50 -10.09 -10.78 -0.66
N VAL A 51 -10.72 -11.23 0.42
CA VAL A 51 -10.12 -12.15 1.40
C VAL A 51 -10.72 -13.54 1.24
N GLU A 52 -9.87 -14.52 0.95
CA GLU A 52 -10.22 -15.92 0.77
C GLU A 52 -9.91 -16.76 2.01
N TYR A 53 -10.87 -17.60 2.39
CA TYR A 53 -10.66 -18.66 3.36
C TYR A 53 -11.51 -19.87 2.96
N THR A 54 -10.88 -21.00 2.64
CA THR A 54 -11.54 -22.22 2.15
C THR A 54 -12.47 -21.91 0.96
N ASN A 55 -13.78 -22.14 1.09
CA ASN A 55 -14.80 -21.88 0.05
C ASN A 55 -15.49 -20.52 0.22
N ARG A 56 -15.00 -19.66 1.11
CA ARG A 56 -15.61 -18.36 1.44
C ARG A 56 -14.72 -17.22 0.99
N VAL A 57 -15.32 -16.24 0.31
CA VAL A 57 -14.67 -14.98 -0.08
C VAL A 57 -15.39 -13.82 0.59
N MET A 58 -14.63 -12.90 1.19
CA MET A 58 -15.13 -11.69 1.83
C MET A 58 -14.44 -10.45 1.25
N ALA A 59 -15.20 -9.47 0.79
CA ALA A 59 -14.64 -8.17 0.44
C ALA A 59 -14.42 -7.33 1.72
N VAL A 60 -13.19 -6.88 1.94
CA VAL A 60 -12.84 -6.02 3.09
C VAL A 60 -12.35 -4.67 2.57
N GLY A 61 -12.89 -3.59 3.14
CA GLY A 61 -12.47 -2.25 2.76
C GLY A 61 -10.98 -2.03 3.03
N ARG A 62 -10.23 -1.62 2.01
CA ARG A 62 -8.79 -1.39 2.12
C ARG A 62 -8.46 -0.39 3.21
N GLY A 63 -9.16 0.75 3.26
CA GLY A 63 -8.92 1.77 4.29
C GLY A 63 -9.09 1.25 5.72
N ARG A 64 -9.98 0.26 5.94
CA ARG A 64 -10.11 -0.41 7.24
C ARG A 64 -8.87 -1.26 7.54
N LEU A 65 -8.35 -2.00 6.57
CA LEU A 65 -7.15 -2.83 6.74
C LEU A 65 -5.87 -1.99 6.87
N SER A 66 -5.79 -0.88 6.16
CA SER A 66 -4.70 0.09 6.26
C SER A 66 -4.66 0.81 7.60
N ALA A 67 -5.79 0.89 8.32
CA ALA A 67 -5.85 1.46 9.66
C ALA A 67 -5.45 0.48 10.77
N MET A 68 -5.13 -0.77 10.44
CA MET A 68 -4.70 -1.80 11.40
C MET A 68 -3.23 -2.13 11.18
N ASN A 69 -2.52 -2.49 12.26
CA ASN A 69 -1.23 -3.16 12.14
C ASN A 69 -1.43 -4.66 11.79
N GLY A 70 -0.36 -5.33 11.36
CA GLY A 70 -0.43 -6.72 10.88
C GLY A 70 -0.99 -7.70 11.91
N ARG A 71 -0.63 -7.57 13.19
CA ARG A 71 -1.18 -8.42 14.27
C ARG A 71 -2.69 -8.22 14.47
N SER A 72 -3.16 -6.97 14.42
CA SER A 72 -4.58 -6.65 14.53
C SER A 72 -5.36 -7.12 13.31
N ALA A 73 -4.78 -6.99 12.11
CA ALA A 73 -5.36 -7.52 10.88
C ALA A 73 -5.49 -9.05 10.91
N LEU A 74 -4.46 -9.77 11.37
CA LEU A 74 -4.52 -11.22 11.56
C LEU A 74 -5.62 -11.61 12.55
N MET A 75 -5.71 -10.96 13.72
CA MET A 75 -6.76 -11.23 14.70
C MET A 75 -8.16 -10.90 14.17
N TYR A 76 -8.29 -9.82 13.41
CA TYR A 76 -9.53 -9.47 12.71
C TYR A 76 -9.97 -10.58 11.75
N MET A 77 -9.03 -11.11 10.95
CA MET A 77 -9.32 -12.24 10.05
C MET A 77 -9.70 -13.50 10.82
N LYS A 78 -8.95 -13.85 11.88
CA LYS A 78 -9.29 -14.98 12.74
C LYS A 78 -10.71 -14.86 13.30
N SER A 79 -11.10 -13.67 13.77
CA SER A 79 -12.47 -13.40 14.23
C SER A 79 -13.51 -13.58 13.12
N LYS A 80 -13.29 -13.02 11.93
CA LYS A 80 -14.24 -13.06 10.81
C LYS A 80 -14.45 -14.45 10.22
N PHE A 81 -13.46 -15.33 10.33
CA PHE A 81 -13.52 -16.71 9.83
C PHE A 81 -13.71 -17.76 10.93
N GLY A 82 -13.95 -17.35 12.18
CA GLY A 82 -14.22 -18.29 13.28
C GLY A 82 -12.99 -19.08 13.75
N LEU A 83 -11.79 -18.57 13.50
CA LEU A 83 -10.50 -19.20 13.80
C LEU A 83 -9.89 -18.75 15.13
N LEU A 84 -10.65 -18.06 15.98
CA LEU A 84 -10.13 -17.58 17.28
C LEU A 84 -9.72 -18.74 18.19
N ASN A 85 -10.45 -19.85 18.14
CA ASN A 85 -10.22 -21.02 18.98
C ASN A 85 -9.33 -22.08 18.32
N THR A 86 -8.80 -21.81 17.12
CA THR A 86 -7.94 -22.79 16.45
C THR A 86 -6.57 -22.83 17.14
N SER A 87 -6.08 -24.05 17.39
CA SER A 87 -4.71 -24.29 17.85
C SER A 87 -3.70 -24.28 16.70
N ALA A 88 -4.17 -24.35 15.46
CA ALA A 88 -3.34 -24.26 14.27
C ALA A 88 -2.74 -22.85 14.11
N ALA A 89 -1.52 -22.79 13.58
CA ALA A 89 -0.90 -21.52 13.21
C ALA A 89 -1.64 -20.94 12.00
N VAL A 90 -2.03 -19.67 12.08
CA VAL A 90 -2.74 -19.00 10.99
C VAL A 90 -1.80 -18.00 10.33
N PHE A 91 -1.66 -18.10 9.01
CA PHE A 91 -0.84 -17.20 8.22
C PHE A 91 -1.70 -16.45 7.20
N LEU A 92 -1.20 -15.28 6.80
CA LEU A 92 -1.78 -14.48 5.72
C LEU A 92 -0.91 -14.58 4.49
N GLN A 93 -1.53 -14.78 3.34
CA GLN A 93 -0.87 -14.66 2.05
C GLN A 93 -1.56 -13.60 1.22
N ALA A 94 -0.83 -12.91 0.35
CA ALA A 94 -1.40 -11.92 -0.55
C ALA A 94 -0.89 -12.11 -1.99
N THR A 95 -1.65 -11.58 -2.94
CA THR A 95 -1.13 -11.24 -4.28
C THR A 95 -1.02 -9.74 -4.41
N PHE A 96 0.06 -9.31 -5.05
CA PHE A 96 0.38 -7.90 -5.32
C PHE A 96 0.21 -7.55 -6.80
N ASP A 97 -0.27 -8.49 -7.60
CA ASP A 97 -0.53 -8.33 -9.02
C ASP A 97 -1.95 -8.83 -9.31
N GLU A 98 -2.71 -8.06 -10.11
CA GLU A 98 -4.10 -8.38 -10.46
C GLU A 98 -4.18 -9.65 -11.32
N ASP A 99 -3.18 -9.89 -12.17
CA ASP A 99 -3.21 -10.95 -13.18
C ASP A 99 -2.56 -12.25 -12.68
N THR A 100 -1.87 -12.20 -11.53
CA THR A 100 -1.10 -13.32 -11.01
C THR A 100 -1.81 -14.03 -9.86
N VAL A 101 -1.90 -15.37 -9.95
CA VAL A 101 -2.49 -16.25 -8.90
C VAL A 101 -1.46 -16.67 -7.84
N LYS A 102 -0.27 -16.08 -7.86
CA LYS A 102 0.82 -16.40 -6.94
C LYS A 102 0.58 -15.69 -5.62
N PHE A 103 0.17 -16.46 -4.63
CA PHE A 103 0.10 -16.01 -3.25
C PHE A 103 1.48 -16.12 -2.60
N VAL A 104 1.89 -15.06 -1.91
CA VAL A 104 3.11 -15.03 -1.10
C VAL A 104 2.74 -14.72 0.34
N GLU A 105 3.47 -15.28 1.29
CA GLU A 105 3.26 -15.01 2.71
C GLU A 105 3.50 -13.52 3.02
N VAL A 106 2.64 -12.97 3.86
CA VAL A 106 2.69 -11.56 4.26
C VAL A 106 3.48 -11.46 5.56
N ASP A 107 4.57 -10.70 5.53
CA ASP A 107 5.23 -10.24 6.75
C ASP A 107 4.33 -9.23 7.48
N LEU A 108 3.96 -9.57 8.72
CA LEU A 108 3.06 -8.78 9.55
C LEU A 108 3.74 -7.53 10.11
N ASP A 109 5.07 -7.52 10.23
CA ASP A 109 5.80 -6.34 10.69
C ASP A 109 5.96 -5.29 9.58
N SER A 110 5.81 -5.70 8.31
CA SER A 110 5.79 -4.83 7.12
C SER A 110 4.37 -4.48 6.62
N TRP A 111 3.34 -4.68 7.45
CA TRP A 111 1.94 -4.61 7.02
C TRP A 111 1.54 -3.23 6.47
N GLU A 112 1.95 -2.13 7.12
CA GLU A 112 1.55 -0.77 6.72
C GLU A 112 2.00 -0.43 5.29
N GLU A 113 3.17 -0.94 4.86
CA GLU A 113 3.72 -0.73 3.53
C GLU A 113 3.05 -1.63 2.48
N LEU A 114 2.73 -2.87 2.86
CA LEU A 114 2.23 -3.89 1.93
C LEU A 114 0.73 -3.73 1.64
N VAL A 115 -0.08 -3.37 2.64
CA VAL A 115 -1.55 -3.38 2.54
C VAL A 115 -2.09 -2.46 1.43
N GLY A 116 -1.38 -1.39 1.09
CA GLY A 116 -1.74 -0.49 -0.01
C GLY A 116 -1.71 -1.18 -1.38
N ASN A 117 -0.86 -2.19 -1.53
CA ASN A 117 -0.53 -2.86 -2.79
C ASN A 117 -1.19 -4.24 -2.93
N MET A 118 -1.82 -4.77 -1.87
CA MET A 118 -2.48 -6.08 -1.92
C MET A 118 -3.74 -6.05 -2.80
N HIS A 119 -3.89 -7.00 -3.73
CA HIS A 119 -5.12 -7.14 -4.51
C HIS A 119 -6.06 -8.18 -3.91
N ARG A 120 -5.51 -9.33 -3.51
CA ARG A 120 -6.22 -10.41 -2.81
C ARG A 120 -5.43 -10.84 -1.59
N LEU A 121 -6.14 -11.26 -0.56
CA LEU A 121 -5.59 -11.84 0.66
C LEU A 121 -6.16 -13.24 0.82
N ARG A 122 -5.39 -14.15 1.39
CA ARG A 122 -5.79 -15.52 1.70
C ARG A 122 -5.37 -15.84 3.13
N VAL A 123 -6.29 -16.43 3.87
CA VAL A 123 -6.02 -16.97 5.20
C VAL A 123 -5.73 -18.46 5.05
N ILE A 124 -4.61 -18.92 5.59
CA ILE A 124 -4.23 -20.34 5.63
C ILE A 124 -4.00 -20.76 7.08
N HIS A 125 -4.29 -22.03 7.39
CA HIS A 125 -4.10 -22.63 8.71
C HIS A 125 -3.43 -24.01 8.58
#